data_AF-A0A5U3EPS1-F1
#
_entry.id   AF-A0A5U3EPS1-F1
#
_cell.length_a   1.000
_cell.length_b   1.000
_cell.length_c   1.000
_cell.angle_alpha   90.00
_cell.angle_beta   90.00
_cell.angle_gamma   90.00
#
_symmetry.space_group_name_H-M   'P 1'
#
loop_
_entity.id
_entity.type
_entity.pdbx_description
1 polymer ?
#
loop_
_entity_poly.entity_id
_entity_poly.type
_entity_poly.pdbx_seq_one_letter_code
_entity_poly.pdbx_strand_id
1 'polypeptide(L)'
;MAYQKIIYEQLKEHLYALYGVTYEDHDSLQTHTILNFRAISLTLFHTAINRYRSRYGNYVGLTDSEIISHLLYEEAGEIIPDLNHISLSLVMKILEPSLLDALPNTDPQFQKSSENMYELFEKLLQEAPQAYSRLPVLRELKWDDLPNELFSLTQDS
;
A
#
# COMPACT_ATOMS: atom_id res chain seq x y z
N MET A 1 18.06 -2.46 -11.35
CA MET A 1 17.78 -3.16 -10.07
C MET A 1 16.29 -3.00 -9.81
N ALA A 2 15.54 -4.07 -9.53
CA ALA A 2 14.07 -4.03 -9.42
C ALA A 2 13.66 -3.65 -7.98
N TYR A 3 13.85 -2.38 -7.62
CA TYR A 3 13.70 -1.92 -6.25
C TYR A 3 12.26 -2.09 -5.73
N GLN A 4 11.25 -1.61 -6.46
CA GLN A 4 9.85 -1.73 -6.06
C GLN A 4 9.37 -3.18 -6.04
N LYS A 5 9.91 -4.04 -6.91
CA LYS A 5 9.62 -5.48 -6.85
C LYS A 5 10.10 -6.10 -5.54
N ILE A 6 11.28 -5.73 -5.04
CA ILE A 6 11.79 -6.21 -3.75
C ILE A 6 10.88 -5.74 -2.61
N ILE A 7 10.53 -4.46 -2.60
CA ILE A 7 9.62 -3.87 -1.59
C ILE A 7 8.26 -4.57 -1.61
N TYR A 8 7.71 -4.84 -2.79
CA TYR A 8 6.46 -5.59 -2.94
C TYR A 8 6.52 -6.99 -2.33
N GLU A 9 7.60 -7.74 -2.57
CA GLU A 9 7.74 -9.08 -2.00
C GLU A 9 7.87 -9.02 -0.47
N GLN A 10 8.62 -8.07 0.08
CA GLN A 10 8.72 -7.86 1.52
C GLN A 10 7.36 -7.53 2.15
N LEU A 11 6.60 -6.61 1.54
CA LEU A 11 5.26 -6.24 2.02
C LEU A 11 4.28 -7.40 1.92
N LYS A 12 4.35 -8.19 0.85
CA LYS A 12 3.52 -9.38 0.69
C LYS A 12 3.80 -10.40 1.78
N GLU A 13 5.07 -10.73 2.02
CA GLU A 13 5.48 -11.67 3.08
C GLU A 13 5.05 -11.17 4.47
N HIS A 14 5.26 -9.89 4.75
CA HIS A 14 4.83 -9.26 6.00
C HIS A 14 3.32 -9.37 6.22
N LEU A 15 2.53 -9.05 5.19
CA LEU A 15 1.07 -9.18 5.27
C LEU A 15 0.64 -10.64 5.46
N TYR A 16 1.28 -11.59 4.80
CA TYR A 16 0.93 -13.01 4.96
C TYR A 16 1.17 -13.46 6.41
N ALA A 17 2.30 -13.07 7.01
CA ALA A 17 2.59 -13.33 8.41
C ALA A 17 1.59 -12.63 9.35
N LEU A 18 1.26 -11.36 9.08
CA LEU A 18 0.34 -10.56 9.89
C LEU A 18 -1.08 -11.15 9.95
N TYR A 19 -1.53 -11.75 8.85
CA TYR A 19 -2.86 -12.37 8.75
C TYR A 19 -2.84 -13.88 8.99
N GLY A 20 -1.68 -14.47 9.32
CA GLY A 20 -1.54 -15.91 9.61
C GLY A 20 -1.87 -16.81 8.42
N VAL A 21 -1.63 -16.34 7.20
CA VAL A 21 -1.97 -17.06 5.96
C VAL A 21 -0.80 -17.92 5.52
N THR A 22 -1.05 -19.21 5.29
CA THR A 22 -0.03 -20.16 4.84
C THR A 22 -0.25 -20.57 3.38
N TYR A 23 0.81 -21.07 2.74
CA TYR A 23 0.74 -21.56 1.35
C TYR A 23 -0.18 -22.78 1.16
N GLU A 24 -0.54 -23.49 2.25
CA GLU A 24 -1.35 -24.72 2.22
C GLU A 24 -2.86 -24.46 2.35
N ASP A 25 -3.27 -23.23 2.64
CA ASP A 25 -4.68 -22.89 2.76
C ASP A 25 -5.34 -22.95 1.36
N HIS A 26 -6.36 -23.78 1.14
CA HIS A 26 -7.02 -23.92 -0.19
C HIS A 26 -8.19 -22.95 -0.40
N ASP A 27 -8.79 -22.41 0.66
CA ASP A 27 -9.68 -21.22 0.62
C ASP A 27 -8.89 -19.91 0.43
N SER A 28 -7.57 -20.00 0.26
CA SER A 28 -6.63 -18.88 0.27
C SER A 28 -6.63 -18.03 -0.99
N LEU A 29 -7.15 -18.49 -2.14
CA LEU A 29 -6.91 -17.74 -3.39
C LEU A 29 -7.48 -16.32 -3.33
N GLN A 30 -8.65 -16.15 -2.72
CA GLN A 30 -9.26 -14.84 -2.51
C GLN A 30 -8.50 -14.04 -1.45
N THR A 31 -8.09 -14.67 -0.34
CA THR A 31 -7.26 -14.03 0.69
C THR A 31 -5.92 -13.54 0.13
N HIS A 32 -5.20 -14.41 -0.57
CA HIS A 32 -3.96 -14.10 -1.28
C HIS A 32 -4.15 -12.97 -2.26
N THR A 33 -5.25 -12.98 -3.02
CA THR A 33 -5.56 -11.88 -3.93
C THR A 33 -5.69 -10.56 -3.17
N ILE A 34 -6.50 -10.51 -2.11
CA ILE A 34 -6.68 -9.29 -1.31
C ILE A 34 -5.35 -8.83 -0.68
N LEU A 35 -4.55 -9.75 -0.13
CA LEU A 35 -3.26 -9.42 0.48
C LEU A 35 -2.26 -8.90 -0.55
N ASN A 36 -2.22 -9.49 -1.75
CA ASN A 36 -1.39 -9.02 -2.86
C ASN A 36 -1.81 -7.62 -3.32
N PHE A 37 -3.12 -7.33 -3.36
CA PHE A 37 -3.62 -5.98 -3.62
C PHE A 37 -3.16 -4.98 -2.57
N ARG A 38 -3.29 -5.33 -1.29
CA ARG A 38 -2.79 -4.49 -0.19
C ARG A 38 -1.28 -4.26 -0.32
N ALA A 39 -0.50 -5.29 -0.68
CA ALA A 39 0.94 -5.17 -0.90
C ALA A 39 1.26 -4.21 -2.07
N ILE A 40 0.51 -4.27 -3.18
CA ILE A 40 0.66 -3.33 -4.32
C ILE A 40 0.39 -1.90 -3.85
N SER A 41 -0.75 -1.66 -3.18
CA SER A 41 -1.11 -0.33 -2.69
C SER A 41 -0.05 0.23 -1.74
N LEU A 42 0.44 -0.57 -0.79
CA LEU A 42 1.52 -0.17 0.11
C LEU A 42 2.85 0.08 -0.61
N THR A 43 3.17 -0.70 -1.66
CA THR A 43 4.38 -0.46 -2.47
C THR A 43 4.28 0.86 -3.22
N LEU A 44 3.11 1.20 -3.76
CA LEU A 44 2.86 2.50 -4.40
C LEU A 44 2.93 3.63 -3.38
N PHE A 45 2.42 3.43 -2.17
CA PHE A 45 2.48 4.42 -1.10
C PHE A 45 3.92 4.72 -0.67
N HIS A 46 4.71 3.69 -0.43
CA HIS A 46 6.15 3.81 -0.20
C HIS A 46 6.86 4.54 -1.36
N THR A 47 6.46 4.25 -2.60
CA THR A 47 7.02 4.92 -3.79
C THR A 47 6.64 6.41 -3.83
N ALA A 48 5.39 6.76 -3.52
CA ALA A 48 4.91 8.14 -3.49
C ALA A 48 5.67 8.97 -2.44
N ILE A 49 5.88 8.43 -1.24
CA ILE A 49 6.67 9.05 -0.17
C ILE A 49 8.10 9.33 -0.64
N ASN A 50 8.78 8.32 -1.20
CA ASN A 50 10.16 8.47 -1.66
C ASN A 50 10.30 9.39 -2.88
N ARG A 51 9.29 9.42 -3.75
CA ARG A 51 9.25 10.35 -4.88
C ARG A 51 9.06 11.78 -4.39
N TYR A 52 8.19 12.02 -3.40
CA TYR A 52 8.04 13.32 -2.77
C TYR A 52 9.38 13.80 -2.20
N ARG A 53 10.05 12.95 -1.42
CA ARG A 53 11.40 13.22 -0.87
C ARG A 53 12.41 13.59 -1.96
N SER A 54 12.42 12.86 -3.07
CA SER A 54 13.36 13.11 -4.18
C SER A 54 13.06 14.40 -4.94
N ARG A 55 11.77 14.71 -5.18
CA ARG A 55 11.32 15.91 -5.88
C ARG A 55 11.62 17.17 -5.08
N TYR A 56 11.42 17.10 -3.77
CA TYR A 56 11.57 18.21 -2.85
C TYR A 56 12.89 18.10 -2.07
N GLY A 57 13.97 17.69 -2.72
CA GLY A 57 15.29 17.41 -2.11
C GLY A 57 15.93 18.52 -1.26
N ASN A 58 15.31 19.70 -1.14
CA ASN A 58 15.66 20.73 -0.15
C ASN A 58 15.09 20.42 1.26
N TYR A 59 14.19 19.45 1.37
CA TYR A 59 13.50 19.03 2.59
C TYR A 59 13.99 17.65 3.06
N VAL A 60 15.31 17.44 3.03
CA VAL A 60 15.97 16.16 3.37
C VAL A 60 15.66 15.68 4.80
N GLY A 61 15.18 16.57 5.68
CA GLY A 61 14.83 16.27 7.07
C GLY A 61 13.38 15.87 7.33
N LEU A 62 12.50 15.81 6.32
CA LEU A 62 11.10 15.42 6.58
C LEU A 62 10.98 13.92 6.87
N THR A 63 10.32 13.62 7.98
CA THR A 63 9.86 12.29 8.36
C THR A 63 8.78 11.79 7.39
N ASP A 64 8.57 10.47 7.33
CA ASP A 64 7.50 9.90 6.51
C ASP A 64 6.14 10.46 6.91
N SER A 65 5.89 10.66 8.21
CA SER A 65 4.67 11.26 8.73
C SER A 65 4.42 12.69 8.22
N GLU A 66 5.46 13.52 8.16
CA GLU A 66 5.34 14.87 7.59
C GLU A 66 5.09 14.83 6.08
N ILE A 67 5.77 13.94 5.36
CA ILE A 67 5.56 13.75 3.92
C ILE A 67 4.12 13.31 3.64
N ILE A 68 3.59 12.35 4.39
CA ILE A 68 2.21 11.88 4.24
C ILE A 68 1.22 13.02 4.52
N SER A 69 1.47 13.83 5.56
CA SER A 69 0.64 14.99 5.88
C SER A 69 0.64 16.02 4.75
N HIS A 70 1.78 16.24 4.10
CA HIS A 70 1.88 17.11 2.92
C HIS A 70 1.13 16.55 1.71
N LEU A 71 1.30 15.26 1.42
CA LEU A 71 0.57 14.59 0.34
C LEU A 71 -0.95 14.67 0.56
N LEU A 72 -1.40 14.46 1.79
CA LEU A 72 -2.82 14.57 2.15
C LEU A 72 -3.34 16.00 1.96
N TYR A 73 -2.54 17.01 2.33
CA TYR A 73 -2.89 18.40 2.07
C TYR A 73 -2.97 18.71 0.57
N GLU A 74 -2.04 18.20 -0.24
CA GLU A 74 -2.05 18.38 -1.70
C GLU A 74 -3.31 17.76 -2.35
N GLU A 75 -3.78 16.61 -1.87
CA GLU A 75 -4.95 15.89 -2.44
C GLU A 75 -6.30 16.36 -1.86
N ALA A 76 -6.40 16.58 -0.54
CA ALA A 76 -7.66 16.91 0.13
C ALA A 76 -7.86 18.41 0.37
N GLY A 77 -6.80 19.22 0.29
CA GLY A 77 -6.84 20.65 0.62
C GLY A 77 -7.01 20.95 2.13
N GLU A 78 -6.96 19.93 2.99
CA GLU A 78 -7.11 20.06 4.43
C GLU A 78 -5.81 19.71 5.16
N ILE A 79 -5.47 20.50 6.18
CA ILE A 79 -4.33 20.20 7.04
C ILE A 79 -4.76 19.14 8.04
N ILE A 80 -4.12 17.98 7.98
CA ILE A 80 -4.28 16.91 8.95
C ILE A 80 -3.10 17.00 9.93
N PRO A 81 -3.32 17.52 11.15
CA PRO A 81 -2.22 17.79 12.08
C PRO A 81 -1.69 16.53 12.78
N ASP A 82 -2.43 15.43 12.77
CA ASP A 82 -2.03 14.17 13.41
C ASP A 82 -2.57 12.96 12.62
N LEU A 83 -1.66 12.17 12.05
CA LEU A 83 -1.98 10.96 11.29
C LEU A 83 -2.61 9.87 12.16
N ASN A 84 -2.37 9.88 13.48
CA ASN A 84 -2.94 8.87 14.38
C ASN A 84 -4.47 9.01 14.55
N HIS A 85 -5.04 10.16 14.21
CA HIS A 85 -6.48 10.38 14.24
C HIS A 85 -7.20 9.95 12.97
N ILE A 86 -6.46 9.48 11.95
CA ILE A 86 -7.02 9.05 10.66
C ILE A 86 -6.62 7.61 10.39
N SER A 87 -7.57 6.80 9.93
CA SER A 87 -7.27 5.42 9.57
C SER A 87 -6.36 5.37 8.34
N LEU A 88 -5.42 4.42 8.33
CA LEU A 88 -4.57 4.16 7.17
C LEU A 88 -5.42 3.90 5.92
N SER A 89 -6.54 3.20 6.04
CA SER A 89 -7.45 2.95 4.92
C SER A 89 -7.99 4.24 4.30
N LEU A 90 -8.33 5.23 5.12
CA LEU A 90 -8.81 6.53 4.65
C LEU A 90 -7.68 7.32 3.99
N VAL A 91 -6.48 7.31 4.57
CA VAL A 91 -5.30 7.93 3.93
C VAL A 91 -5.03 7.32 2.56
N MET A 92 -5.00 6.00 2.47
CA MET A 92 -4.78 5.30 1.19
C MET A 92 -5.84 5.63 0.14
N LYS A 93 -7.09 5.85 0.57
CA LYS A 93 -8.18 6.25 -0.31
C LYS A 93 -8.05 7.70 -0.78
N ILE A 94 -7.70 8.63 0.12
CA ILE A 94 -7.49 10.04 -0.24
C ILE A 94 -6.31 10.17 -1.21
N LEU A 95 -5.23 9.43 -0.96
CA LEU A 95 -4.01 9.49 -1.76
C LEU A 95 -4.05 8.66 -3.04
N GLU A 96 -5.15 7.97 -3.34
CA GLU A 96 -5.28 7.11 -4.52
C GLU A 96 -4.79 7.78 -5.82
N PRO A 97 -5.11 9.06 -6.13
CA PRO A 97 -4.57 9.74 -7.31
C PRO A 97 -3.04 9.81 -7.33
N SER A 98 -2.43 10.24 -6.21
CA SER A 98 -0.98 10.28 -6.03
C SER A 98 -0.32 8.89 -6.15
N LEU A 99 -0.98 7.83 -5.66
CA LEU A 99 -0.47 6.46 -5.79
C LEU A 99 -0.44 6.00 -7.25
N LEU A 100 -1.48 6.32 -8.01
CA LEU A 100 -1.57 6.01 -9.43
C LEU A 100 -0.56 6.81 -10.26
N ASP A 101 -0.32 8.09 -9.92
CA ASP A 101 0.73 8.90 -10.56
C ASP A 101 2.15 8.36 -10.26
N ALA A 102 2.33 7.64 -9.14
CA ALA A 102 3.60 7.00 -8.82
C ALA A 102 3.88 5.74 -9.65
N LEU A 103 2.85 5.02 -10.11
CA LEU A 103 2.98 3.73 -10.80
C LEU A 103 3.94 3.75 -12.02
N PRO A 104 3.89 4.74 -12.94
CA PRO A 104 4.81 4.79 -14.08
C PRO A 104 6.30 4.91 -13.71
N ASN A 105 6.59 5.35 -12.47
CA ASN A 105 7.96 5.53 -11.97
C ASN A 105 8.50 4.31 -11.23
N THR A 106 7.74 3.21 -11.19
CA THR A 106 8.17 1.95 -10.59
C THR A 106 8.93 1.07 -11.59
N ASP A 107 9.65 0.05 -11.11
CA ASP A 107 10.34 -0.86 -12.02
C ASP A 107 9.37 -1.74 -12.86
N PRO A 108 9.76 -2.15 -14.08
CA PRO A 108 8.87 -2.91 -14.98
C PRO A 108 8.38 -4.26 -14.41
N GLN A 109 9.13 -4.88 -13.49
CA GLN A 109 8.72 -6.16 -12.91
C GLN A 109 7.58 -5.98 -11.90
N PHE A 110 7.63 -4.88 -11.13
CA PHE A 110 6.54 -4.48 -10.28
C PHE A 110 5.31 -4.06 -11.10
N GLN A 111 5.47 -3.24 -12.14
CA GLN A 111 4.36 -2.82 -13.01
C GLN A 111 3.60 -4.03 -13.57
N LYS A 112 4.32 -5.03 -14.10
CA LYS A 112 3.73 -6.29 -14.57
C LYS A 112 2.99 -7.05 -13.46
N SER A 113 3.53 -7.05 -12.23
CA SER A 113 2.87 -7.68 -11.08
C SER A 113 1.57 -6.96 -10.73
N SER A 114 1.56 -5.63 -10.79
CA SER A 114 0.39 -4.79 -10.56
C SER A 114 -0.69 -5.04 -11.62
N GLU A 115 -0.33 -4.98 -12.90
CA GLU A 115 -1.25 -5.22 -14.03
C GLU A 115 -1.91 -6.61 -13.95
N ASN A 116 -1.11 -7.66 -13.75
CA ASN A 116 -1.63 -9.02 -13.61
C ASN A 116 -2.64 -9.15 -12.45
N MET A 117 -2.38 -8.45 -11.33
CA MET A 117 -3.28 -8.47 -10.19
C MET A 117 -4.57 -7.71 -10.47
N TYR A 118 -4.50 -6.53 -11.11
CA TYR A 118 -5.68 -5.78 -11.54
C TYR A 118 -6.57 -6.63 -12.45
N GLU A 119 -6.01 -7.28 -13.47
CA GLU A 119 -6.76 -8.18 -14.34
C GLU A 119 -7.41 -9.34 -13.56
N LEU A 120 -6.70 -9.92 -12.57
CA LEU A 120 -7.24 -10.98 -11.74
C LEU A 120 -8.44 -10.50 -10.91
N PHE A 121 -8.34 -9.30 -10.33
CA PHE A 121 -9.45 -8.73 -9.56
C PHE A 121 -10.65 -8.41 -10.43
N GLU A 122 -10.45 -7.76 -11.58
CA GLU A 122 -11.54 -7.49 -12.50
C GLU A 122 -12.26 -8.77 -12.92
N LYS A 123 -11.53 -9.86 -13.21
CA LYS A 123 -12.12 -11.17 -13.48
C LYS A 123 -12.94 -11.68 -12.29
N LEU A 124 -12.40 -11.61 -11.07
CA LEU A 124 -13.15 -11.99 -9.86
C LEU A 124 -14.42 -11.16 -9.67
N LEU A 125 -14.38 -9.86 -10.00
CA LEU A 125 -15.54 -8.97 -9.93
C LEU A 125 -16.62 -9.34 -10.95
N GLN A 126 -16.22 -9.74 -12.15
CA GLN A 126 -17.14 -10.07 -13.25
C GLN A 126 -17.75 -11.47 -13.11
N GLU A 127 -16.95 -12.47 -12.69
CA GLU A 127 -17.36 -13.88 -12.69
C GLU A 127 -18.28 -14.24 -11.51
N ALA A 128 -18.25 -13.47 -10.42
CA ALA A 128 -19.06 -13.75 -9.25
C ALA A 128 -19.46 -12.47 -8.49
N PRO A 129 -20.58 -11.82 -8.85
CA PRO A 129 -21.11 -10.68 -8.08
C PRO A 129 -21.40 -11.05 -6.61
N GLN A 130 -21.71 -12.32 -6.33
CA GLN A 130 -21.86 -12.85 -4.97
C GLN A 130 -20.54 -13.25 -4.29
N ALA A 131 -19.40 -13.19 -4.99
CA ALA A 131 -18.10 -13.44 -4.38
C ALA A 131 -17.73 -12.37 -3.36
N TYR A 132 -18.23 -11.13 -3.48
CA TYR A 132 -18.04 -10.09 -2.45
C TYR A 132 -18.51 -10.54 -1.07
N SER A 133 -19.67 -11.20 -0.99
CA SER A 133 -20.20 -11.79 0.25
C SER A 133 -19.42 -13.01 0.76
N ARG A 134 -18.50 -13.54 -0.05
CA ARG A 134 -17.59 -14.65 0.29
C ARG A 134 -16.15 -14.21 0.49
N LEU A 135 -15.82 -12.95 0.16
CA LEU A 135 -14.48 -12.43 0.40
C LEU A 135 -14.22 -12.47 1.90
N PRO A 136 -13.07 -13.02 2.34
CA PRO A 136 -12.73 -13.06 3.74
C PRO A 136 -12.65 -11.62 4.27
N VAL A 137 -13.36 -11.36 5.37
CA VAL A 137 -13.30 -10.08 6.06
C VAL A 137 -11.96 -10.02 6.80
N LEU A 138 -10.95 -9.51 6.13
CA LEU A 138 -9.67 -9.21 6.75
C LEU A 138 -9.81 -8.00 7.66
N ARG A 139 -9.22 -8.07 8.86
CA ARG A 139 -9.12 -6.89 9.72
C ARG A 139 -8.50 -5.72 8.95
N GLU A 140 -8.86 -4.51 9.35
CA GLU A 140 -8.27 -3.30 8.81
C GLU A 140 -6.80 -3.19 9.21
N LEU A 141 -5.97 -2.70 8.29
CA LEU A 141 -4.57 -2.37 8.57
C LEU A 141 -4.48 -1.06 9.36
N LYS A 142 -3.69 -1.07 10.43
CA LYS A 142 -3.35 0.09 11.23
C LYS A 142 -1.95 0.60 10.87
N TRP A 143 -1.61 1.81 11.33
CA TRP A 143 -0.27 2.37 11.16
C TRP A 143 0.82 1.47 11.75
N ASP A 144 0.61 0.96 12.96
CA ASP A 144 1.55 0.05 13.65
C ASP A 144 1.69 -1.33 12.98
N ASP A 145 0.81 -1.66 12.02
CA ASP A 145 0.94 -2.89 11.24
C ASP A 145 1.93 -2.73 10.08
N LEU A 146 2.41 -1.51 9.78
CA LEU A 146 3.38 -1.27 8.71
C LEU A 146 4.80 -1.61 9.16
N PRO A 147 5.62 -2.24 8.31
CA PRO A 147 7.00 -2.56 8.66
C PRO A 147 7.83 -1.29 8.78
N ASN A 148 8.39 -1.04 9.98
CA ASN A 148 9.15 0.17 10.29
C ASN A 148 10.38 0.36 9.41
N GLU A 149 10.99 -0.72 8.90
CA GLU A 149 12.14 -0.60 8.00
C GLU A 149 11.77 0.02 6.64
N LEU A 150 10.48 -0.02 6.28
CA LEU A 150 9.95 0.56 5.05
C LEU A 150 9.21 1.87 5.29
N PHE A 151 8.52 1.99 6.42
CA PHE A 151 7.75 3.18 6.79
C PHE A 151 8.25 3.68 8.14
N SER A 152 9.13 4.67 8.14
CA SER A 152 9.71 5.29 9.33
C SER A 152 8.71 6.26 9.97
N LEU A 153 7.58 5.73 10.45
CA LEU A 153 6.45 6.50 10.99
C LEU A 153 6.58 6.78 12.48
N THR A 154 7.32 5.95 13.22
CA THR A 154 7.72 6.21 14.60
C THR A 154 9.10 6.83 14.64
N GLN A 155 9.29 7.88 15.43
CA GLN A 155 10.63 8.26 15.86
C GLN A 155 11.20 7.10 16.68
N ASP A 156 12.36 6.58 16.28
CA ASP A 156 13.14 5.69 17.13
C ASP A 156 13.25 6.36 18.51
N SER A 157 12.77 5.65 19.53
CA SER A 157 12.79 6.10 20.93
C SER A 157 14.21 6.13 21.48
#